data_AF-A0A2H9T703-F1
#
_entry.id   AF-A0A2H9T703-F1
#
_cell.length_a   1.000
_cell.length_b   1.000
_cell.length_c   1.000
_cell.angle_alpha   90.00
_cell.angle_beta   90.00
_cell.angle_gamma   90.00
#
_symmetry.space_group_name_H-M   'P 1'
#
loop_
_entity.id
_entity.type
_entity.pdbx_description
1 polymer ?
#
loop_
_entity_poly.entity_id
_entity_poly.type
_entity_poly.pdbx_seq_one_letter_code
_entity_poly.pdbx_strand_id
1 'polypeptide(L)' 'MEELTEQEINNMELMINTMLRKVLGGKTPIEIYTRESAALIT' A
#
# COMPACT_ATOMS: atom_id res chain seq x y z
N MET A 1 -7.88 -4.61 21.88
CA MET A 1 -7.34 -4.29 20.55
C MET A 1 -8.48 -3.61 19.82
N GLU A 2 -8.32 -2.35 19.47
CA GLU A 2 -9.31 -1.64 18.66
C GLU A 2 -9.23 -2.23 17.24
N GLU A 3 -10.34 -2.79 16.76
CA GLU A 3 -10.43 -3.29 15.39
C GLU A 3 -10.65 -2.12 14.45
N LEU A 4 -9.90 -2.10 13.34
CA LEU A 4 -10.09 -1.11 12.29
C LEU A 4 -11.45 -1.32 11.64
N THR A 5 -12.18 -0.24 11.47
CA THR A 5 -13.44 -0.23 10.72
C THR A 5 -13.19 -0.53 9.24
N GLU A 6 -14.20 -1.09 8.55
CA GLU A 6 -14.12 -1.33 7.10
C GLU A 6 -13.80 -0.04 6.33
N GLN A 7 -14.28 1.11 6.81
CA GLN A 7 -13.99 2.41 6.21
C GLN A 7 -12.52 2.81 6.35
N GLU A 8 -11.89 2.52 7.49
CA GLU A 8 -10.47 2.75 7.69
C GLU A 8 -9.63 1.84 6.79
N ILE A 9 -10.03 0.58 6.63
CA ILE A 9 -9.38 -0.37 5.71
C ILE A 9 -9.47 0.15 4.27
N ASN A 10 -10.66 0.50 3.80
CA ASN A 10 -10.88 1.02 2.44
C ASN A 10 -10.09 2.33 2.19
N ASN A 11 -9.99 3.20 3.18
CA ASN A 11 -9.21 4.43 3.08
C ASN A 11 -7.71 4.15 2.99
N MET A 12 -7.21 3.19 3.77
CA MET A 12 -5.80 2.77 3.70
C MET A 12 -5.48 2.15 2.33
N GLU A 13 -6.35 1.31 1.80
CA GLU A 13 -6.20 0.74 0.45
C GLU A 13 -6.16 1.83 -0.62
N LEU A 14 -7.07 2.81 -0.54
CA LEU A 14 -7.08 3.95 -1.46
C LEU A 14 -5.78 4.74 -1.34
N MET A 15 -5.33 5.06 -0.14
CA MET A 15 -4.09 5.82 0.08
C MET A 15 -2.85 5.08 -0.45
N ILE A 16 -2.74 3.78 -0.20
CA ILE A 16 -1.62 2.96 -0.70
C ILE A 16 -1.61 2.94 -2.23
N ASN A 17 -2.78 2.77 -2.86
CA ASN A 17 -2.89 2.63 -4.31
C ASN A 17 -2.83 3.98 -5.05
N THR A 18 -3.24 5.07 -4.42
CA THR A 18 -3.27 6.43 -5.02
C THR A 18 -2.08 7.29 -4.65
N MET A 19 -1.27 6.90 -3.66
CA MET A 19 0.01 7.55 -3.43
C MET A 19 0.80 7.46 -4.73
N LEU A 20 0.99 8.63 -5.36
CA LEU A 20 2.01 8.86 -6.40
C LEU A 20 3.21 8.09 -5.92
N ARG A 21 3.61 7.05 -6.67
CA ARG A 21 4.76 6.19 -6.42
C ARG A 21 5.98 7.09 -6.20
N LYS A 22 6.12 7.65 -5.00
CA LYS A 22 7.23 8.52 -4.58
C LYS A 22 8.27 7.54 -4.14
N VAL A 23 8.78 6.89 -5.15
CA VAL A 23 9.60 5.78 -4.92
C VAL A 23 11.03 6.24 -4.85
N LEU A 24 11.69 5.82 -3.79
CA LEU A 24 13.12 5.57 -3.83
C LEU A 24 13.37 4.44 -4.85
N GLY A 25 13.35 4.75 -6.16
CA GLY A 25 13.74 3.83 -7.25
C GLY A 25 12.69 2.81 -7.77
N GLY A 26 11.43 3.21 -8.01
CA GLY A 26 10.36 2.35 -8.59
C GLY A 26 9.57 1.35 -7.69
N LYS A 27 10.04 0.97 -6.49
CA LYS A 27 9.38 0.14 -5.43
C LYS A 27 8.45 0.82 -4.36
N THR A 28 7.19 0.41 -4.26
CA THR A 28 6.26 0.87 -3.21
C THR A 28 6.78 0.63 -1.77
N PRO A 29 6.31 1.38 -0.75
CA PRO A 29 6.70 1.14 0.63
C PRO A 29 6.48 -0.30 1.12
N ILE A 30 5.42 -0.95 0.65
CA ILE A 30 5.15 -2.37 0.93
C ILE A 30 6.28 -3.24 0.37
N GLU A 31 6.68 -3.05 -0.89
CA GLU A 31 7.77 -3.82 -1.51
C GLU A 31 9.12 -3.59 -0.82
N ILE A 32 9.34 -2.41 -0.23
CA ILE A 32 10.54 -2.14 0.58
C ILE A 32 10.50 -2.92 1.90
N TYR A 33 9.34 -2.93 2.57
CA TYR A 33 9.15 -3.60 3.85
C TYR A 33 9.17 -5.13 3.74
N THR A 34 8.44 -5.67 2.76
CA THR A 34 8.29 -7.13 2.56
C THR A 34 9.43 -7.74 1.75
N ARG A 35 10.15 -6.93 0.96
CA ARG A 35 11.11 -7.37 -0.08
C ARG A 35 10.49 -8.24 -1.18
N GLU A 36 9.17 -8.32 -1.23
CA GLU A 36 8.42 -9.03 -2.25
C GLU A 36 7.88 -8.03 -3.26
N SER A 37 7.90 -8.37 -4.55
CA SER A 37 7.31 -7.50 -5.57
C SER A 37 5.81 -7.68 -5.55
N ALA A 38 5.09 -6.61 -5.21
CA ALA A 38 3.65 -6.54 -5.32
C ALA A 38 3.33 -6.12 -6.77
N ALA A 39 3.34 -7.09 -7.68
CA ALA A 39 2.75 -6.87 -8.99
C ALA A 39 1.26 -6.59 -8.77
N LEU A 40 0.84 -5.34 -8.99
CA LEU A 40 -0.57 -5.01 -9.11
C LEU A 40 -1.18 -5.96 -10.16
N ILE A 41 -2.09 -6.83 -9.73
CA ILE A 41 -2.94 -7.58 -10.63
C ILE A 41 -3.75 -6.52 -11.40
N THR A 42 -3.45 -6.37 -12.69
CA THR A 42 -4.17 -5.51 -13.64
C THR A 42 -5.49 -6.14 -14.04
#